data_AF-A0A9E1F307-F1
#
_entry.id   AF-A0A9E1F307-F1
#
_cell.length_a   1.000
_cell.length_b   1.000
_cell.length_c   1.000
_cell.angle_alpha   90.00
_cell.angle_beta   90.00
_cell.angle_gamma   90.00
#
_symmetry.space_group_name_H-M   'P 1'
#
loop_
_entity.id
_entity.type
_entity.pdbx_description
1 polymer ?
#
loop_
_entity_poly.entity_id
_entity_poly.type
_entity_poly.pdbx_seq_one_letter_code
_entity_poly.pdbx_strand_id
1 'polypeptide(L)'
;MGYDISYHAISEDEISKWYFEALELARVSKFDEVLALASKAGVEEFYAQKYKDTLNAALQYKDDEIFNKTHGFCIAVTQGFFRKYFYTRGTSLSSLARQNEKFKNYVSNWREILPGDFLDKFSGEIYNEITENYCCGAYINAKNVAKLKADYEADGEIKEAIDGFYAQNLPAFLDALNYAYELEIGLLEATEVVEPNPLDLNKSSSYSNLFNCDPKGAIIYAQTAVQQIGEAVEQEETGKKSIFEKIKGLFK
;
A
#
# COMPACT_ATOMS: atom_id res chain seq x y z
N MET A 1 3.72 -11.99 11.43
CA MET A 1 2.53 -11.27 10.92
C MET A 1 3.00 -10.40 9.78
N GLY A 2 2.34 -10.44 8.62
CA GLY A 2 2.71 -9.60 7.47
C GLY A 2 2.38 -8.13 7.69
N TYR A 3 2.80 -7.27 6.77
CA TYR A 3 2.37 -5.87 6.72
C TYR A 3 1.00 -5.73 6.06
N ASP A 4 0.33 -4.63 6.37
CA ASP A 4 -0.88 -4.21 5.69
C ASP A 4 -0.48 -3.40 4.45
N ILE A 5 -0.51 -4.02 3.28
CA ILE A 5 0.00 -3.41 2.06
C ILE A 5 -1.15 -2.74 1.32
N SER A 6 -0.90 -1.53 0.84
CA SER A 6 -1.81 -0.75 0.03
C SER A 6 -1.16 -0.38 -1.31
N TYR A 7 -1.96 -0.33 -2.36
CA TYR A 7 -1.52 -0.03 -3.73
C TYR A 7 -2.30 1.16 -4.30
N HIS A 8 -1.57 2.16 -4.73
CA HIS A 8 -2.02 3.50 -5.04
C HIS A 8 -1.67 3.86 -6.48
N ALA A 9 -2.65 3.91 -7.37
CA ALA A 9 -2.43 4.33 -8.75
C ALA A 9 -2.19 5.85 -8.80
N ILE A 10 -0.97 6.28 -9.15
CA ILE A 10 -0.56 7.68 -9.17
C ILE A 10 0.53 7.93 -10.22
N SER A 11 0.36 9.00 -11.01
CA SER A 11 1.39 9.45 -11.96
C SER A 11 2.46 10.31 -11.30
N GLU A 12 3.61 10.45 -11.95
CA GLU A 12 4.68 11.36 -11.52
C GLU A 12 4.18 12.81 -11.47
N ASP A 13 3.34 13.19 -12.43
CA ASP A 13 2.62 14.47 -12.48
C ASP A 13 1.74 14.70 -11.24
N GLU A 14 1.03 13.66 -10.79
CA GLU A 14 0.17 13.73 -9.59
C GLU A 14 0.99 13.72 -8.31
N ILE A 15 2.13 13.02 -8.27
CA ILE A 15 3.10 13.12 -7.16
C ILE A 15 3.57 14.58 -7.04
N SER A 16 3.90 15.24 -8.16
CA SER A 16 4.25 16.68 -8.16
C SER A 16 3.07 17.53 -7.69
N LYS A 17 1.93 17.46 -8.38
CA LYS A 17 0.79 18.38 -8.18
C LYS A 17 0.10 18.18 -6.84
N TRP A 18 -0.24 16.93 -6.51
CA TRP A 18 -1.03 16.63 -5.31
C TRP A 18 -0.19 16.60 -4.05
N TYR A 19 1.12 16.39 -4.14
CA TYR A 19 1.96 16.36 -2.94
C TYR A 19 2.94 17.52 -2.88
N PHE A 20 3.94 17.58 -3.75
CA PHE A 20 5.04 18.55 -3.60
C PHE A 20 4.62 20.01 -3.83
N GLU A 21 3.89 20.31 -4.91
CA GLU A 21 3.38 21.66 -5.17
C GLU A 21 2.41 22.10 -4.06
N ALA A 22 1.54 21.19 -3.61
CA ALA A 22 0.62 21.47 -2.51
C ALA A 22 1.35 21.66 -1.16
N LEU A 23 2.45 20.95 -0.93
CA LEU A 23 3.29 21.12 0.25
C LEU A 23 3.94 22.51 0.27
N GLU A 24 4.38 23.03 -0.87
CA GLU A 24 4.90 24.39 -0.97
C GLU A 24 3.81 25.45 -0.76
N LEU A 25 2.58 25.22 -1.25
CA LEU A 25 1.44 26.08 -0.91
C LEU A 25 1.16 26.08 0.60
N ALA A 26 1.16 24.91 1.24
CA ALA A 26 0.98 24.79 2.68
C ALA A 26 2.10 25.49 3.46
N ARG A 27 3.35 25.43 2.98
CA ARG A 27 4.52 26.08 3.60
C ARG A 27 4.36 27.60 3.71
N VAL A 28 3.68 28.22 2.74
CA VAL A 28 3.36 29.66 2.73
C VAL A 28 1.93 29.96 3.17
N SER A 29 1.28 29.01 3.87
CA SER A 29 -0.07 29.13 4.44
C SER A 29 -1.18 29.41 3.41
N LYS A 30 -0.99 29.05 2.14
CA LYS A 30 -1.99 29.16 1.06
C LYS A 30 -2.97 27.99 1.08
N PHE A 31 -3.63 27.78 2.23
CA PHE A 31 -4.51 26.62 2.44
C PHE A 31 -5.75 26.62 1.56
N ASP A 32 -6.27 27.78 1.17
CA ASP A 32 -7.41 27.86 0.24
C ASP A 32 -7.05 27.26 -1.13
N GLU A 33 -5.81 27.43 -1.58
CA GLU A 33 -5.33 26.85 -2.84
C GLU A 33 -5.16 25.32 -2.72
N VAL A 34 -4.67 24.83 -1.58
CA VAL A 34 -4.59 23.39 -1.25
C VAL A 34 -5.98 22.74 -1.24
N LEU A 35 -6.95 23.36 -0.55
CA LEU A 35 -8.32 22.84 -0.49
C LEU A 35 -9.00 22.91 -1.85
N ALA A 36 -8.73 23.95 -2.65
CA ALA A 36 -9.24 24.07 -4.01
C ALA A 36 -8.69 22.96 -4.94
N LEU A 37 -7.44 22.51 -4.74
CA LEU A 37 -6.88 21.38 -5.49
C LEU A 37 -7.69 20.08 -5.24
N ALA A 38 -7.94 19.77 -3.97
CA ALA A 38 -8.72 18.60 -3.57
C ALA A 38 -10.17 18.69 -4.05
N SER A 39 -10.81 19.85 -3.89
CA SER A 39 -12.19 20.09 -4.32
C SER A 39 -12.35 19.94 -5.84
N LYS A 40 -11.41 20.46 -6.66
CA LYS A 40 -11.41 20.28 -8.12
C LYS A 40 -11.27 18.82 -8.54
N ALA A 41 -10.60 17.99 -7.73
CA ALA A 41 -10.48 16.56 -7.95
C ALA A 41 -11.71 15.77 -7.43
N GLY A 42 -12.73 16.43 -6.89
CA GLY A 42 -13.93 15.80 -6.37
C GLY A 42 -13.78 15.22 -4.96
N VAL A 43 -12.72 15.59 -4.23
CA VAL A 43 -12.53 15.17 -2.83
C VAL A 43 -13.53 15.90 -1.94
N GLU A 44 -14.28 15.15 -1.15
CA GLU A 44 -15.25 15.71 -0.19
C GLU A 44 -14.56 16.62 0.84
N GLU A 45 -15.27 17.65 1.31
CA GLU A 45 -14.71 18.69 2.20
C GLU A 45 -14.02 18.10 3.45
N PHE A 46 -14.62 17.09 4.07
CA PHE A 46 -14.04 16.40 5.22
C PHE A 46 -12.66 15.77 4.90
N TYR A 47 -12.52 15.14 3.73
CA TYR A 47 -11.26 14.53 3.30
C TYR A 47 -10.27 15.56 2.75
N ALA A 48 -10.75 16.64 2.14
CA ALA A 48 -9.89 17.77 1.74
C ALA A 48 -9.23 18.42 2.97
N GLN A 49 -9.96 18.52 4.08
CA GLN A 49 -9.42 18.98 5.35
C GLN A 49 -8.36 18.01 5.91
N LYS A 50 -8.60 16.69 5.87
CA LYS A 50 -7.58 15.69 6.26
C LYS A 50 -6.33 15.74 5.38
N TYR A 51 -6.50 15.90 4.06
CA TYR A 51 -5.40 16.09 3.12
C TYR A 51 -4.53 17.30 3.49
N LYS A 52 -5.16 18.44 3.81
CA LYS A 52 -4.44 19.62 4.33
C LYS A 52 -3.68 19.30 5.62
N ASP A 53 -4.29 18.54 6.54
CA ASP A 53 -3.65 18.16 7.80
C ASP A 53 -2.46 17.21 7.57
N THR A 54 -2.54 16.30 6.60
CA THR A 54 -1.40 15.48 6.15
C THR A 54 -0.24 16.33 5.63
N LEU A 55 -0.51 17.36 4.82
CA LEU A 55 0.53 18.28 4.35
C LEU A 55 1.15 19.08 5.51
N ASN A 56 0.34 19.55 6.46
CA ASN A 56 0.85 20.25 7.65
C ASN A 56 1.75 19.35 8.52
N ALA A 57 1.37 18.08 8.69
CA ALA A 57 2.23 17.10 9.36
C ALA A 57 3.54 16.88 8.58
N ALA A 58 3.46 16.79 7.26
CA ALA A 58 4.63 16.61 6.41
C ALA A 58 5.64 17.77 6.47
N LEU A 59 5.19 19.00 6.75
CA LEU A 59 6.07 20.16 6.95
C LEU A 59 6.94 20.05 8.22
N GLN A 60 6.63 19.12 9.13
CA GLN A 60 7.40 18.93 10.36
C GLN A 60 8.58 17.96 10.19
N TYR A 61 8.62 17.19 9.10
CA TYR A 61 9.73 16.30 8.81
C TYR A 61 10.99 17.07 8.46
N LYS A 62 12.13 16.53 8.88
CA LYS A 62 13.44 17.08 8.54
C LYS A 62 13.97 16.49 7.25
N ASP A 63 14.81 17.26 6.59
CA ASP A 63 15.43 16.90 5.32
C ASP A 63 16.45 15.74 5.44
N ASP A 64 16.84 15.32 6.65
CA ASP A 64 17.76 14.21 6.91
C ASP A 64 17.07 12.89 7.33
N GLU A 65 15.73 12.88 7.39
CA GLU A 65 14.95 11.69 7.72
C GLU A 65 14.79 10.73 6.52
N ILE A 66 14.33 9.51 6.74
CA ILE A 66 14.12 8.53 5.66
C ILE A 66 12.89 8.92 4.83
N PHE A 67 13.08 9.16 3.52
CA PHE A 67 12.01 9.59 2.60
C PHE A 67 10.79 8.67 2.66
N ASN A 68 11.01 7.36 2.65
CA ASN A 68 9.95 6.36 2.62
C ASN A 68 8.98 6.49 3.80
N LYS A 69 9.47 6.89 4.98
CA LYS A 69 8.67 7.01 6.23
C LYS A 69 8.03 8.38 6.39
N THR A 70 8.52 9.37 5.65
CA THR A 70 8.08 10.75 5.73
C THR A 70 7.27 11.09 4.49
N HIS A 71 7.91 11.69 3.49
CA HIS A 71 7.28 12.18 2.29
C HIS A 71 6.67 11.06 1.44
N GLY A 72 7.39 9.94 1.29
CA GLY A 72 6.93 8.77 0.55
C GLY A 72 5.62 8.21 1.10
N PHE A 73 5.53 8.02 2.42
CA PHE A 73 4.29 7.58 3.07
C PHE A 73 3.16 8.60 2.89
N CYS A 74 3.46 9.90 3.06
CA CYS A 74 2.47 10.95 2.84
C CYS A 74 1.97 11.04 1.39
N ILE A 75 2.78 10.68 0.39
CA ILE A 75 2.35 10.59 -1.02
C ILE A 75 1.27 9.51 -1.16
N ALA A 76 1.47 8.33 -0.58
CA ALA A 76 0.48 7.25 -0.61
C ALA A 76 -0.82 7.64 0.12
N VAL A 77 -0.71 8.23 1.32
CA VAL A 77 -1.86 8.76 2.07
C VAL A 77 -2.61 9.82 1.26
N THR A 78 -1.88 10.73 0.61
CA THR A 78 -2.44 11.77 -0.25
C THR A 78 -3.22 11.16 -1.40
N GLN A 79 -2.62 10.23 -2.15
CA GLN A 79 -3.29 9.54 -3.27
C GLN A 79 -4.63 8.95 -2.84
N GLY A 80 -4.68 8.32 -1.66
CA GLY A 80 -5.89 7.65 -1.20
C GLY A 80 -7.05 8.60 -0.90
N PHE A 81 -6.81 9.91 -0.70
CA PHE A 81 -7.89 10.90 -0.60
C PHE A 81 -8.52 11.20 -1.96
N PHE A 82 -7.69 11.22 -3.00
CA PHE A 82 -8.07 11.67 -4.34
C PHE A 82 -8.73 10.58 -5.18
N ARG A 83 -8.42 9.31 -4.93
CA ARG A 83 -8.96 8.22 -5.74
C ARG A 83 -8.85 6.86 -5.06
N LYS A 84 -9.45 5.87 -5.73
CA LYS A 84 -9.43 4.46 -5.34
C LYS A 84 -7.99 3.94 -5.16
N TYR A 85 -7.82 3.11 -4.14
CA TYR A 85 -6.62 2.31 -3.88
C TYR A 85 -7.02 0.92 -3.39
N PHE A 86 -6.06 0.01 -3.34
CA PHE A 86 -6.29 -1.42 -3.09
C PHE A 86 -5.46 -1.90 -1.92
N TYR A 87 -5.83 -3.05 -1.36
CA TYR A 87 -5.19 -3.61 -0.19
C TYR A 87 -4.87 -5.10 -0.38
N THR A 88 -3.72 -5.54 0.15
CA THR A 88 -3.38 -6.95 0.33
C THR A 88 -2.74 -7.19 1.68
N ARG A 89 -2.94 -8.39 2.25
CA ARG A 89 -2.29 -8.78 3.50
C ARG A 89 -0.98 -9.48 3.22
N GLY A 90 0.15 -8.89 3.64
CA GLY A 90 1.46 -9.52 3.67
C GLY A 90 2.12 -9.80 2.31
N THR A 91 1.59 -9.28 1.20
CA THR A 91 2.11 -9.49 -0.15
C THR A 91 2.42 -8.14 -0.82
N SER A 92 3.71 -7.81 -0.92
CA SER A 92 4.20 -6.55 -1.50
C SER A 92 5.09 -6.77 -2.73
N LEU A 93 5.09 -5.80 -3.65
CA LEU A 93 6.00 -5.76 -4.81
C LEU A 93 7.46 -5.72 -4.35
N SER A 94 7.78 -4.96 -3.29
CA SER A 94 9.13 -4.98 -2.69
C SER A 94 9.58 -6.37 -2.28
N SER A 95 8.70 -7.13 -1.61
CA SER A 95 9.03 -8.48 -1.17
C SER A 95 9.17 -9.44 -2.35
N LEU A 96 8.31 -9.30 -3.36
CA LEU A 96 8.41 -10.07 -4.61
C LEU A 96 9.72 -9.77 -5.35
N ALA A 97 10.11 -8.51 -5.48
CA ALA A 97 11.36 -8.08 -6.10
C ALA A 97 12.61 -8.53 -5.33
N ARG A 98 12.50 -8.69 -4.01
CA ARG A 98 13.56 -9.26 -3.17
C ARG A 98 13.72 -10.77 -3.37
N GLN A 99 12.60 -11.49 -3.57
CA GLN A 99 12.61 -12.94 -3.78
C GLN A 99 12.93 -13.32 -5.24
N ASN A 100 12.56 -12.47 -6.20
CA ASN A 100 12.77 -12.70 -7.62
C ASN A 100 13.30 -11.44 -8.29
N GLU A 101 14.59 -11.45 -8.62
CA GLU A 101 15.30 -10.28 -9.16
C GLU A 101 14.73 -9.76 -10.48
N LYS A 102 14.00 -10.58 -11.24
CA LYS A 102 13.35 -10.12 -12.48
C LYS A 102 12.39 -8.98 -12.21
N PHE A 103 11.77 -8.95 -11.03
CA PHE A 103 10.83 -7.91 -10.65
C PHE A 103 11.50 -6.58 -10.29
N LYS A 104 12.81 -6.57 -9.96
CA LYS A 104 13.56 -5.33 -9.76
C LYS A 104 13.56 -4.46 -11.02
N ASN A 105 13.42 -5.05 -12.21
CA ASN A 105 13.38 -4.32 -13.48
C ASN A 105 12.08 -3.53 -13.71
N TYR A 106 11.01 -3.81 -12.96
CA TYR A 106 9.78 -3.01 -13.03
C TYR A 106 9.79 -1.85 -12.04
N VAL A 107 10.59 -1.95 -10.97
CA VAL A 107 10.65 -0.93 -9.93
C VAL A 107 11.44 0.27 -10.44
N SER A 108 10.79 1.43 -10.42
CA SER A 108 11.40 2.70 -10.77
C SER A 108 12.28 3.21 -9.62
N ASN A 109 13.27 4.04 -9.97
CA ASN A 109 14.12 4.70 -9.00
C ASN A 109 13.47 6.00 -8.50
N TRP A 110 13.16 6.10 -7.21
CA TRP A 110 12.55 7.30 -6.62
C TRP A 110 13.32 8.58 -6.92
N ARG A 111 14.65 8.54 -6.97
CA ARG A 111 15.47 9.72 -7.28
C ARG A 111 15.24 10.27 -8.70
N GLU A 112 14.69 9.49 -9.60
CA GLU A 112 14.34 9.93 -10.97
C GLU A 112 12.93 10.52 -11.07
N ILE A 113 12.09 10.27 -10.05
CA ILE A 113 10.68 10.69 -9.99
C ILE A 113 10.51 11.97 -9.18
N LEU A 114 11.34 12.14 -8.13
CA LEU A 114 11.20 13.24 -7.19
C LEU A 114 11.61 14.58 -7.81
N PRO A 115 10.93 15.69 -7.47
CA PRO A 115 11.27 17.01 -7.98
C PRO A 115 12.72 17.41 -7.62
N GLY A 116 13.42 18.03 -8.57
CA GLY A 116 14.81 18.48 -8.39
C GLY A 116 14.99 19.40 -7.17
N ASP A 117 14.13 20.42 -7.04
CA ASP A 117 14.17 21.38 -5.92
C ASP A 117 13.96 20.73 -4.54
N PHE A 118 13.29 19.56 -4.49
CA PHE A 118 13.18 18.77 -3.26
C PHE A 118 14.48 18.01 -3.02
N LEU A 119 15.01 17.32 -4.03
CA LEU A 119 16.26 16.56 -3.93
C LEU A 119 17.48 17.43 -3.61
N ASP A 120 17.50 18.69 -4.04
CA ASP A 120 18.57 19.64 -3.73
C ASP A 120 18.66 19.97 -2.23
N LYS A 121 17.53 19.86 -1.51
CA LYS A 121 17.43 20.14 -0.07
C LYS A 121 17.48 18.86 0.75
N PHE A 122 16.91 17.78 0.21
CA PHE A 122 16.78 16.51 0.91
C PHE A 122 18.12 15.78 0.99
N SER A 123 18.54 15.44 2.21
CA SER A 123 19.81 14.79 2.53
C SER A 123 19.65 13.38 3.12
N GLY A 124 18.41 12.98 3.41
CA GLY A 124 18.09 11.69 3.96
C GLY A 124 18.17 10.52 2.96
N GLU A 125 17.91 9.33 3.46
CA GLU A 125 17.95 8.11 2.65
C GLU A 125 16.64 7.93 1.86
N ILE A 126 16.78 7.40 0.64
CA ILE A 126 15.67 7.12 -0.28
C ILE A 126 15.84 5.69 -0.77
N TYR A 127 14.84 4.85 -0.49
CA TYR A 127 14.81 3.43 -0.82
C TYR A 127 13.73 3.12 -1.85
N ASN A 128 14.03 2.24 -2.80
CA ASN A 128 13.07 1.79 -3.82
C ASN A 128 12.25 0.56 -3.36
N GLU A 129 12.17 0.35 -2.06
CA GLU A 129 11.49 -0.79 -1.44
C GLU A 129 10.95 -0.42 -0.05
N ILE A 130 10.03 -1.25 0.45
CA ILE A 130 9.55 -1.22 1.83
C ILE A 130 10.70 -1.64 2.75
N THR A 131 11.04 -0.77 3.69
CA THR A 131 12.06 -1.02 4.72
C THR A 131 11.45 -1.41 6.08
N GLU A 132 10.27 -0.89 6.40
CA GLU A 132 9.56 -1.14 7.67
C GLU A 132 8.06 -0.80 7.56
N ASN A 133 7.35 -0.75 8.69
CA ASN A 133 5.95 -0.31 8.74
C ASN A 133 5.79 1.21 8.63
N TYR A 134 4.59 1.68 8.29
CA TYR A 134 4.28 3.09 8.00
C TYR A 134 5.25 3.74 7.01
N CYS A 135 5.57 3.05 5.90
CA CYS A 135 6.44 3.59 4.85
C CYS A 135 5.92 3.28 3.44
N CYS A 136 6.33 4.08 2.45
CA CYS A 136 6.15 3.71 1.06
C CYS A 136 7.23 2.74 0.58
N GLY A 137 6.95 2.06 -0.52
CA GLY A 137 7.83 1.05 -1.08
C GLY A 137 8.17 1.26 -2.55
N ALA A 138 8.10 0.17 -3.30
CA ALA A 138 8.28 0.17 -4.73
C ALA A 138 7.24 1.09 -5.41
N TYR A 139 7.75 1.91 -6.34
CA TYR A 139 6.92 2.58 -7.33
C TYR A 139 7.21 1.97 -8.70
N ILE A 140 6.15 1.68 -9.45
CA ILE A 140 6.24 1.22 -10.84
C ILE A 140 5.66 2.35 -11.70
N ASN A 141 6.45 2.97 -12.57
CA ASN A 141 5.91 4.01 -13.47
C ASN A 141 4.94 3.43 -14.53
N ALA A 142 4.20 4.30 -15.22
CA ALA A 142 3.18 3.89 -16.19
C ALA A 142 3.70 2.90 -17.26
N LYS A 143 4.91 3.14 -17.77
CA LYS A 143 5.56 2.26 -18.75
C LYS A 143 5.79 0.86 -18.16
N ASN A 144 6.30 0.78 -16.93
CA ASN A 144 6.57 -0.49 -16.28
C ASN A 144 5.28 -1.18 -15.79
N VAL A 145 4.21 -0.44 -15.49
CA VAL A 145 2.87 -0.99 -15.24
C VAL A 145 2.36 -1.70 -16.49
N ALA A 146 2.41 -1.04 -17.65
CA ALA A 146 2.02 -1.62 -18.93
C ALA A 146 2.88 -2.84 -19.28
N LYS A 147 4.20 -2.76 -19.04
CA LYS A 147 5.11 -3.89 -19.26
C LYS A 147 4.78 -5.08 -18.34
N LEU A 148 4.61 -4.85 -17.04
CA LEU A 148 4.30 -5.89 -16.06
C LEU A 148 2.99 -6.60 -16.39
N LYS A 149 1.96 -5.84 -16.79
CA LYS A 149 0.69 -6.40 -17.23
C LYS A 149 0.85 -7.27 -18.49
N ALA A 150 1.57 -6.78 -19.51
CA ALA A 150 1.80 -7.55 -20.72
C ALA A 150 2.59 -8.85 -20.44
N ASP A 151 3.61 -8.79 -19.58
CA ASP A 151 4.40 -9.95 -19.19
C ASP A 151 3.58 -10.95 -18.33
N TYR A 152 2.62 -10.46 -17.54
CA TYR A 152 1.65 -11.30 -16.82
C TYR A 152 0.68 -12.01 -17.79
N GLU A 153 0.16 -11.29 -18.79
CA GLU A 153 -0.77 -11.81 -19.80
C GLU A 153 -0.13 -12.77 -20.79
N ALA A 154 1.20 -12.71 -20.95
CA ALA A 154 1.96 -13.64 -21.76
C ALA A 154 2.00 -15.08 -21.19
N ASP A 155 1.41 -15.33 -20.01
CA ASP A 155 1.24 -16.65 -19.39
C ASP A 155 2.57 -17.41 -19.19
N GLY A 156 3.63 -16.67 -18.84
CA GLY A 156 4.95 -17.21 -18.59
C GLY A 156 5.39 -17.12 -17.12
N GLU A 157 6.70 -17.14 -16.91
CA GLU A 157 7.34 -17.13 -15.58
C GLU A 157 6.92 -15.95 -14.68
N ILE A 158 6.60 -14.79 -15.27
CA ILE A 158 6.17 -13.60 -14.53
C ILE A 158 4.78 -13.84 -13.93
N LYS A 159 3.89 -14.48 -14.68
CA LYS A 159 2.57 -14.88 -14.21
C LYS A 159 2.67 -15.94 -13.11
N GLU A 160 3.46 -16.99 -13.34
CA GLU A 160 3.67 -18.04 -12.33
C GLU A 160 4.21 -17.47 -11.00
N ALA A 161 5.16 -16.53 -11.08
CA ALA A 161 5.70 -15.85 -9.91
C ALA A 161 4.67 -14.96 -9.21
N ILE A 162 3.88 -14.18 -9.94
CA ILE A 162 2.82 -13.33 -9.36
C ILE A 162 1.74 -14.21 -8.72
N ASP A 163 1.24 -15.22 -9.42
CA ASP A 163 0.17 -16.10 -8.95
C ASP A 163 0.59 -16.85 -7.68
N GLY A 164 1.80 -17.41 -7.69
CA GLY A 164 2.36 -18.12 -6.54
C GLY A 164 2.62 -17.21 -5.34
N PHE A 165 3.13 -16.00 -5.57
CA PHE A 165 3.47 -15.07 -4.50
C PHE A 165 2.24 -14.41 -3.87
N TYR A 166 1.30 -13.92 -4.68
CA TYR A 166 0.11 -13.24 -4.16
C TYR A 166 -0.95 -14.22 -3.68
N ALA A 167 -1.03 -15.43 -4.27
CA ALA A 167 -1.94 -16.50 -3.87
C ALA A 167 -3.38 -15.99 -3.62
N GLN A 168 -3.88 -16.05 -2.39
CA GLN A 168 -5.23 -15.57 -2.05
C GLN A 168 -5.42 -14.06 -2.29
N ASN A 169 -4.36 -13.26 -2.23
CA ASN A 169 -4.40 -11.81 -2.48
C ASN A 169 -4.37 -11.46 -3.98
N LEU A 170 -4.14 -12.44 -4.86
CA LEU A 170 -3.96 -12.22 -6.30
C LEU A 170 -5.08 -11.37 -6.93
N PRO A 171 -6.39 -11.62 -6.65
CA PRO A 171 -7.44 -10.81 -7.25
C PRO A 171 -7.33 -9.32 -6.91
N ALA A 172 -6.98 -8.98 -5.67
CA ALA A 172 -6.86 -7.59 -5.24
C ALA A 172 -5.62 -6.90 -5.84
N PHE A 173 -4.51 -7.63 -5.98
CA PHE A 173 -3.32 -7.11 -6.65
C PHE A 173 -3.57 -6.89 -8.16
N LEU A 174 -4.23 -7.84 -8.84
CA LEU A 174 -4.55 -7.69 -10.26
C LEU A 174 -5.52 -6.53 -10.50
N ASP A 175 -6.48 -6.28 -9.62
CA ASP A 175 -7.33 -5.08 -9.71
C ASP A 175 -6.48 -3.80 -9.62
N ALA A 176 -5.51 -3.75 -8.70
CA ALA A 176 -4.62 -2.60 -8.54
C ALA A 176 -3.76 -2.35 -9.79
N LEU A 177 -3.18 -3.42 -10.33
CA LEU A 177 -2.37 -3.36 -11.55
C LEU A 177 -3.21 -2.94 -12.77
N ASN A 178 -4.40 -3.53 -12.94
CA ASN A 178 -5.30 -3.19 -14.04
C ASN A 178 -5.81 -1.75 -13.91
N TYR A 179 -6.12 -1.29 -12.70
CA TYR A 179 -6.59 0.08 -12.49
C TYR A 179 -5.50 1.11 -12.84
N ALA A 180 -4.25 0.88 -12.43
CA ALA A 180 -3.14 1.75 -12.83
C ALA A 180 -2.89 1.70 -14.35
N TYR A 181 -3.00 0.52 -14.96
CA TYR A 181 -2.87 0.34 -16.40
C TYR A 181 -3.95 1.07 -17.19
N GLU A 182 -5.22 0.93 -16.81
CA GLU A 182 -6.36 1.59 -17.46
C GLU A 182 -6.28 3.12 -17.39
N LEU A 183 -5.69 3.64 -16.32
CA LEU A 183 -5.43 5.07 -16.16
C LEU A 183 -4.14 5.53 -16.85
N GLU A 184 -3.32 4.61 -17.36
CA GLU A 184 -2.00 4.88 -17.94
C GLU A 184 -1.06 5.63 -16.97
N ILE A 185 -1.10 5.28 -15.69
CA ILE A 185 -0.29 5.89 -14.62
C ILE A 185 0.52 4.85 -13.85
N GLY A 186 1.37 5.33 -12.94
CA GLY A 186 2.16 4.44 -12.09
C GLY A 186 1.38 3.82 -10.94
N LEU A 187 2.02 2.87 -10.26
CA LEU A 187 1.49 2.16 -9.10
C LEU A 187 2.49 2.24 -7.95
N LEU A 188 2.08 2.88 -6.86
CA LEU A 188 2.84 3.02 -5.63
C LEU A 188 2.35 2.00 -4.60
N GLU A 189 3.23 1.26 -3.96
CA GLU A 189 2.88 0.53 -2.73
C GLU A 189 3.25 1.31 -1.47
N ALA A 190 2.49 1.09 -0.39
CA ALA A 190 2.79 1.58 0.94
C ALA A 190 2.23 0.66 2.02
N THR A 191 2.80 0.73 3.22
CA THR A 191 2.40 -0.10 4.34
C THR A 191 1.58 0.71 5.34
N GLU A 192 0.51 0.11 5.89
CA GLU A 192 -0.33 0.66 6.96
C GLU A 192 -1.01 2.01 6.64
N VAL A 193 -1.22 2.34 5.36
CA VAL A 193 -2.15 3.43 4.98
C VAL A 193 -3.59 3.08 5.37
N VAL A 194 -3.91 1.79 5.30
CA VAL A 194 -5.15 1.18 5.81
C VAL A 194 -4.78 0.01 6.72
N GLU A 195 -5.48 -0.13 7.84
CA GLU A 195 -5.27 -1.17 8.85
C GLU A 195 -6.61 -1.88 9.08
N PRO A 196 -6.93 -2.90 8.26
CA PRO A 196 -8.19 -3.62 8.40
C PRO A 196 -8.25 -4.41 9.70
N ASN A 197 -9.40 -4.37 10.37
CA ASN A 197 -9.67 -5.27 11.49
C ASN A 197 -10.38 -6.53 10.96
N PRO A 198 -9.71 -7.69 10.87
CA PRO A 198 -10.26 -8.86 10.22
C PRO A 198 -11.42 -9.52 11.00
N LEU A 199 -11.60 -9.17 12.28
CA LEU A 199 -12.70 -9.69 13.10
C LEU A 199 -13.95 -8.80 13.03
N ASP A 200 -13.77 -7.53 12.69
CA ASP A 200 -14.84 -6.54 12.58
C ASP A 200 -14.39 -5.42 11.64
N LEU A 201 -14.68 -5.56 10.34
CA LEU A 201 -14.23 -4.61 9.33
C LEU A 201 -14.71 -3.17 9.57
N ASN A 202 -15.79 -2.97 10.35
CA ASN A 202 -16.27 -1.63 10.73
C ASN A 202 -15.34 -0.93 11.73
N LYS A 203 -14.42 -1.66 12.36
CA LYS A 203 -13.39 -1.13 13.26
C LYS A 203 -12.03 -0.97 12.57
N SER A 204 -12.00 -1.01 11.24
CA SER A 204 -10.78 -0.73 10.45
C SER A 204 -10.42 0.75 10.52
N SER A 205 -9.14 1.06 10.49
CA SER A 205 -8.61 2.43 10.43
C SER A 205 -7.91 2.71 9.09
N SER A 206 -7.79 3.99 8.75
CA SER A 206 -6.96 4.44 7.63
C SER A 206 -6.44 5.85 7.91
N TYR A 207 -5.21 6.11 7.46
CA TYR A 207 -4.62 7.45 7.41
C TYR A 207 -5.21 8.28 6.26
N SER A 208 -5.90 7.64 5.32
CA SER A 208 -6.47 8.25 4.12
C SER A 208 -8.02 8.14 4.11
N ASN A 209 -8.64 8.26 2.93
CA ASN A 209 -10.06 8.01 2.76
C ASN A 209 -10.32 6.49 2.73
N LEU A 210 -10.86 5.94 3.82
CA LEU A 210 -11.21 4.51 3.89
C LEU A 210 -12.22 4.09 2.81
N PHE A 211 -13.14 4.97 2.39
CA PHE A 211 -14.14 4.65 1.36
C PHE A 211 -13.55 4.55 -0.05
N ASN A 212 -12.33 5.04 -0.25
CA ASN A 212 -11.58 4.83 -1.48
C ASN A 212 -10.78 3.52 -1.48
N CYS A 213 -10.65 2.83 -0.34
CA CYS A 213 -10.05 1.50 -0.32
C CYS A 213 -11.04 0.49 -0.92
N ASP A 214 -10.62 -0.23 -1.97
CA ASP A 214 -11.40 -1.36 -2.46
C ASP A 214 -11.54 -2.42 -1.35
N PRO A 215 -12.76 -2.86 -1.02
CA PRO A 215 -12.99 -3.75 0.13
C PRO A 215 -12.53 -5.19 -0.12
N LYS A 216 -12.27 -5.58 -1.37
CA LYS A 216 -11.99 -6.98 -1.76
C LYS A 216 -10.84 -7.58 -0.95
N GLY A 217 -9.72 -6.88 -0.86
CA GLY A 217 -8.56 -7.35 -0.11
C GLY A 217 -8.83 -7.51 1.39
N ALA A 218 -9.55 -6.55 1.99
CA ALA A 218 -9.87 -6.60 3.42
C ALA A 218 -10.83 -7.76 3.73
N ILE A 219 -11.79 -8.05 2.83
CA ILE A 219 -12.68 -9.21 2.93
C ILE A 219 -11.88 -10.51 2.83
N ILE A 220 -10.93 -10.63 1.89
CA ILE A 220 -10.04 -11.79 1.77
C ILE A 220 -9.26 -11.99 3.08
N TYR A 221 -8.74 -10.91 3.67
CA TYR A 221 -8.03 -11.00 4.95
C TYR A 221 -8.94 -11.47 6.08
N ALA A 222 -10.14 -10.91 6.21
CA ALA A 222 -11.11 -11.32 7.23
C ALA A 222 -11.48 -12.81 7.10
N GLN A 223 -11.75 -13.29 5.88
CA GLN A 223 -12.05 -14.70 5.62
C GLN A 223 -10.88 -15.62 5.98
N THR A 224 -9.66 -15.23 5.59
CA THR A 224 -8.44 -15.99 5.91
C THR A 224 -8.20 -16.05 7.43
N ALA A 225 -8.43 -14.95 8.14
CA ALA A 225 -8.28 -14.90 9.59
C ALA A 225 -9.31 -15.79 10.30
N VAL A 226 -10.58 -15.78 9.87
CA VAL A 226 -11.62 -16.66 10.41
C VAL A 226 -11.25 -18.13 10.20
N GLN A 227 -10.78 -18.50 9.00
CA GLN A 227 -10.33 -19.86 8.72
C GLN A 227 -9.18 -20.29 9.64
N GLN A 228 -8.15 -19.44 9.78
CA GLN A 228 -6.99 -19.72 10.64
C GLN A 228 -7.38 -19.89 12.11
N ILE A 229 -8.34 -19.09 12.60
CA ILE A 229 -8.89 -19.24 13.95
C ILE A 229 -9.62 -20.57 14.10
N GLY A 230 -10.44 -20.95 13.11
CA GLY A 230 -11.15 -22.23 13.10
C GLY A 230 -10.19 -23.43 13.15
N GLU A 231 -9.17 -23.43 12.28
CA GLU A 231 -8.14 -24.47 12.23
C GLU A 231 -7.37 -24.59 13.56
N ALA A 232 -7.03 -23.46 14.19
CA ALA A 232 -6.37 -23.46 15.50
C ALA A 232 -7.26 -24.05 16.61
N VAL A 233 -8.56 -23.73 16.62
CA VAL A 233 -9.53 -24.28 17.58
C VAL A 233 -9.67 -25.79 17.41
N GLU A 234 -9.81 -26.28 16.17
CA GLU A 234 -9.91 -27.71 15.88
C GLU A 234 -8.64 -28.49 16.29
N GLN A 235 -7.46 -27.92 16.05
CA GLN A 235 -6.18 -28.50 16.49
C GLN A 235 -6.08 -28.59 18.02
N GLU A 236 -6.55 -27.58 18.75
CA GLU A 236 -6.61 -27.65 20.22
C GLU A 236 -7.57 -28.73 20.72
N GLU A 237 -8.75 -28.86 20.12
CA GLU A 237 -9.74 -29.85 20.53
C GLU A 237 -9.28 -31.29 20.25
N THR A 238 -8.68 -31.52 19.08
CA THR A 238 -8.10 -32.82 18.72
C THR A 238 -6.91 -33.18 19.60
N GLY A 239 -6.04 -32.21 19.90
CA GLY A 239 -4.94 -32.36 20.86
C GLY A 239 -5.43 -32.74 22.26
N LYS A 240 -6.47 -32.06 22.78
CA LYS A 240 -7.09 -32.39 24.07
C LYS A 240 -7.68 -33.81 24.08
N LYS A 241 -8.42 -34.21 23.03
CA LYS A 241 -8.96 -35.59 22.91
C LYS A 241 -7.86 -36.65 22.92
N SER A 242 -6.78 -36.44 22.17
CA SER A 242 -5.63 -37.37 22.12
C SER A 242 -4.97 -37.58 23.49
N ILE A 243 -4.83 -36.50 24.28
CA ILE A 243 -4.28 -36.57 25.64
C ILE A 243 -5.21 -37.35 26.58
N PHE A 244 -6.52 -37.08 26.52
CA PHE A 244 -7.52 -37.79 27.33
C PHE A 244 -7.54 -39.30 27.05
N GLU A 245 -7.42 -39.72 25.78
CA GLU A 245 -7.36 -41.14 25.40
C GLU A 245 -6.09 -41.82 25.92
N LYS A 246 -4.93 -41.16 25.84
CA LYS A 246 -3.66 -41.66 26.40
C LYS A 246 -3.74 -41.84 27.92
N ILE A 247 -4.32 -40.87 28.65
CA ILE A 247 -4.50 -40.96 30.10
C ILE A 247 -5.45 -42.11 30.46
N LYS A 248 -6.57 -42.27 29.73
CA LYS A 248 -7.53 -43.36 29.98
C LYS A 248 -6.91 -44.75 29.77
N GLY A 249 -5.94 -44.88 28.87
CA GLY A 249 -5.19 -46.11 28.65
C GLY A 249 -4.19 -46.47 29.76
N LEU A 250 -3.76 -45.51 30.58
CA LEU A 250 -2.83 -45.72 31.71
C LEU A 250 -3.52 -46.22 32.99
N PHE A 251 -4.85 -46.10 33.08
CA PHE A 251 -5.67 -46.53 34.22
C PHE A 251 -6.43 -47.85 33.96
N LYS A 252 -6.04 -48.60 32.93
CA LYS A 252 -6.47 -49.99 32.68
C LYS A 252 -5.29 -50.93 32.84
#